data_AF-A0A645CT93-F1
#
_entry.id   AF-A0A645CT93-F1
#
_cell.length_a   1.000
_cell.length_b   1.000
_cell.length_c   1.000
_cell.angle_alpha   90.00
_cell.angle_beta   90.00
_cell.angle_gamma   90.00
#
_symmetry.space_group_name_H-M   'P 1'
#
loop_
_entity.id
_entity.type
_entity.pdbx_description
1 polymer ?
#
loop_
_entity_poly.entity_id
_entity_poly.type
_entity_poly.pdbx_seq_one_letter_code
_entity_poly.pdbx_strand_id
1 'polypeptide(L)'
;MFFLSSATVGGVVSSGAQWEKGYFSVTDEGFWFLSAKYQKRIPIENLGSVKTDVRDVGGKQRKVLVLSHVEKSNVVTSLVLCPESTLEMLEGYLQRLFEKHKPAINLSENETQILTLVYSGLDFASIENIIGISTDELNSYYDRLVDAGLAKVVKIRKEIELTPRGVSMVDKISKK
;
A
#
# COMPACT_ATOMS: atom_id res chain seq x y z
N MET A 1 7.99 6.52 -25.12
CA MET A 1 7.23 6.77 -23.89
C MET A 1 8.18 7.32 -22.84
N PHE A 2 7.66 8.05 -21.86
CA PHE A 2 8.41 8.45 -20.68
C PHE A 2 7.74 7.89 -19.44
N PHE A 3 8.51 7.53 -18.43
CA PHE A 3 7.98 7.11 -17.14
C PHE A 3 8.75 7.74 -15.99
N LEU A 4 8.12 7.74 -14.82
CA LEU A 4 8.74 8.10 -13.57
C LEU A 4 8.31 7.05 -12.55
N SER A 5 9.20 6.12 -12.24
CA SER A 5 8.88 4.84 -11.58
C SER A 5 8.74 4.91 -10.05
N SER A 6 9.05 6.07 -9.46
CA SER A 6 8.91 6.39 -8.03
C SER A 6 8.74 7.90 -7.86
N ALA A 7 7.57 8.44 -8.24
CA ALA A 7 7.22 9.85 -8.08
C ALA A 7 7.04 10.23 -6.61
N THR A 8 6.37 9.37 -5.86
CA THR A 8 6.26 9.49 -4.41
C THR A 8 6.53 8.14 -3.75
N VAL A 9 7.00 8.18 -2.50
CA VAL A 9 7.15 7.02 -1.61
C VAL A 9 6.58 7.43 -0.26
N GLY A 10 5.58 6.70 0.25
CA GLY A 10 4.92 7.01 1.51
C GLY A 10 4.24 8.40 1.53
N GLY A 11 3.78 8.87 0.37
CA GLY A 11 3.17 10.20 0.22
C GLY A 11 4.15 11.36 0.06
N VAL A 12 5.46 11.14 0.18
CA VAL A 12 6.50 12.16 0.01
C VAL A 12 7.07 12.10 -1.40
N VAL A 13 7.30 13.27 -2.03
CA VAL A 13 7.95 13.38 -3.34
C VAL A 13 9.38 12.86 -3.27
N SER A 14 9.76 11.95 -4.17
CA SER A 14 11.10 11.37 -4.18
C SER A 14 12.14 12.41 -4.62
N SER A 15 13.20 12.59 -3.83
CA SER A 15 14.27 13.56 -4.09
C SER A 15 15.06 13.33 -5.39
N GLY A 16 15.00 12.12 -5.96
CA GLY A 16 15.66 11.74 -7.22
C GLY A 16 14.69 11.43 -8.37
N ALA A 17 13.41 11.80 -8.25
CA ALA A 17 12.40 11.54 -9.28
C ALA A 17 12.76 12.25 -10.60
N GLN A 18 13.09 11.48 -11.63
CA GLN A 18 13.39 11.99 -12.97
C GLN A 18 12.58 11.23 -14.02
N TRP A 19 12.11 11.96 -15.02
CA TRP A 19 11.45 11.36 -16.18
C TRP A 19 12.48 10.62 -17.02
N GLU A 20 12.21 9.35 -17.28
CA GLU A 20 13.08 8.49 -18.06
C GLU A 20 12.40 8.07 -19.35
N LYS A 21 13.11 8.18 -20.48
CA LYS A 21 12.64 7.66 -21.76
C LYS A 21 12.84 6.15 -21.79
N GLY A 22 11.79 5.41 -22.10
CA GLY A 22 11.87 3.96 -22.19
C GLY A 22 10.57 3.31 -22.63
N TYR A 23 10.44 2.05 -22.24
CA TYR A 23 9.31 1.18 -22.53
C TYR A 23 8.57 0.87 -21.24
N PHE A 24 7.25 0.77 -21.36
CA PHE A 24 6.37 0.22 -20.35
C PHE A 24 5.73 -1.03 -20.94
N SER A 25 5.98 -2.17 -20.30
CA SER A 25 5.40 -3.45 -20.70
C SER A 25 4.43 -3.90 -19.63
N VAL A 26 3.30 -4.49 -20.02
CA VAL A 26 2.31 -5.05 -19.11
C VAL A 26 1.98 -6.46 -19.58
N THR A 27 1.93 -7.39 -18.63
CA THR A 27 1.42 -8.75 -18.80
C THR A 27 0.37 -9.02 -17.73
N ASP A 28 -0.20 -10.22 -17.73
CA ASP A 28 -1.06 -10.72 -16.66
C ASP A 28 -0.33 -10.83 -15.31
N GLU A 29 0.98 -11.08 -15.30
CA GLU A 29 1.77 -11.19 -14.07
C GLU A 29 2.21 -9.84 -13.46
N GLY A 30 2.17 -8.75 -14.24
CA GLY A 30 2.63 -7.45 -13.75
C GLY A 30 3.04 -6.47 -14.85
N PHE A 31 3.82 -5.47 -14.47
CA PHE A 31 4.29 -4.45 -15.39
C PHE A 31 5.76 -4.10 -15.16
N TRP A 32 6.41 -3.63 -16.23
CA TRP A 32 7.83 -3.31 -16.26
C TRP A 32 8.06 -1.90 -16.75
N PHE A 33 8.90 -1.17 -16.02
CA PHE A 33 9.57 0.03 -16.50
C PHE A 33 10.95 -0.37 -17.02
N LEU A 34 11.19 -0.15 -18.31
CA LEU A 34 12.41 -0.61 -18.99
C LEU A 34 13.09 0.55 -19.71
N SER A 35 14.39 0.71 -19.48
CA SER A 35 15.30 1.58 -20.22
C SER A 35 16.66 0.90 -20.34
N ALA A 36 17.62 1.56 -21.00
CA ALA A 36 19.00 1.08 -21.06
C ALA A 36 19.69 0.97 -19.69
N LYS A 37 19.24 1.74 -18.69
CA LYS A 37 19.85 1.83 -17.36
C LYS A 37 18.93 1.34 -16.23
N TYR A 38 17.67 1.07 -16.53
CA TYR A 38 16.64 0.85 -15.55
C TYR A 38 15.73 -0.30 -15.95
N GLN A 39 15.59 -1.28 -15.07
CA GLN A 39 14.62 -2.37 -15.24
C GLN A 39 13.94 -2.61 -13.91
N LYS A 40 12.64 -2.32 -13.83
CA LYS A 40 11.85 -2.53 -12.62
C LYS A 40 10.56 -3.24 -12.95
N ARG A 41 10.38 -4.44 -12.39
CA ARG A 41 9.15 -5.20 -12.40
C ARG A 41 8.31 -4.84 -11.18
N ILE A 42 7.02 -4.62 -11.39
CA ILE A 42 6.00 -4.57 -10.35
C ILE A 42 5.01 -5.71 -10.58
N PRO A 43 4.89 -6.67 -9.65
CA PRO A 43 3.86 -7.70 -9.68
C PRO A 43 2.44 -7.10 -9.71
N ILE A 44 1.51 -7.75 -10.42
CA ILE A 44 0.12 -7.26 -10.49
C ILE A 44 -0.55 -7.23 -9.11
N GLU A 45 -0.21 -8.17 -8.23
CA GLU A 45 -0.68 -8.25 -6.83
C GLU A 45 -0.28 -7.05 -5.98
N ASN A 46 0.77 -6.33 -6.37
CA ASN A 46 1.22 -5.12 -5.67
C ASN A 46 0.56 -3.84 -6.22
N LEU A 47 -0.21 -3.93 -7.30
CA LEU A 47 -0.94 -2.80 -7.87
C LEU A 47 -2.12 -2.46 -6.97
N GLY A 48 -2.17 -1.21 -6.49
CA GLY A 48 -3.25 -0.72 -5.63
C GLY A 48 -4.27 0.15 -6.36
N SER A 49 -3.86 0.94 -7.36
CA SER A 49 -4.81 1.68 -8.21
C SER A 49 -4.21 2.09 -9.55
N VAL A 50 -5.11 2.28 -10.53
CA VAL A 50 -4.83 2.73 -11.89
C VAL A 50 -5.79 3.85 -12.22
N LYS A 51 -5.26 5.04 -12.51
CA LYS A 51 -6.05 6.20 -12.91
C LYS A 51 -5.27 7.11 -13.83
N THR A 52 -5.93 8.11 -14.38
CA THR A 52 -5.27 9.19 -15.11
C THR A 52 -5.37 10.51 -14.35
N ASP A 53 -4.39 11.38 -14.57
CA ASP A 53 -4.33 12.69 -13.93
C ASP A 53 -3.56 13.67 -14.81
N VAL A 54 -3.75 14.97 -14.58
CA VAL A 54 -3.00 16.02 -15.27
C VAL A 54 -1.83 16.46 -14.39
N ARG A 55 -0.61 16.40 -14.93
CA ARG A 55 0.62 16.79 -14.23
C ARG A 55 1.43 17.78 -15.06
N ASP A 56 2.16 18.65 -14.38
CA ASP A 56 3.19 19.45 -15.02
C ASP A 56 4.37 18.54 -15.39
N VAL A 57 4.62 18.40 -16.70
CA VAL A 57 5.75 17.66 -17.23
C VAL A 57 6.53 18.55 -18.18
N GLY A 58 7.63 19.11 -17.67
CA GLY A 58 8.51 20.01 -18.42
C GLY A 58 7.84 21.35 -18.73
N GLY A 59 7.10 21.91 -17.77
CA GLY A 59 6.42 23.21 -17.88
C GLY A 59 5.13 23.16 -18.70
N LYS A 60 4.58 21.97 -18.94
CA LYS A 60 3.34 21.77 -19.70
C LYS A 60 2.43 20.82 -18.94
N GLN A 61 1.15 21.17 -18.85
CA GLN A 61 0.12 20.28 -18.33
C GLN A 61 -0.09 19.13 -19.31
N ARG A 62 0.12 17.90 -18.84
CA ARG A 62 -0.03 16.68 -19.65
C ARG A 62 -0.79 15.62 -18.85
N LYS A 63 -1.68 14.91 -19.53
CA LYS A 63 -2.32 13.70 -19.00
C LYS A 63 -1.28 12.61 -18.83
N VAL A 64 -1.24 11.99 -17.65
CA VAL A 64 -0.36 10.88 -17.30
C VAL A 64 -1.18 9.75 -16.70
N LEU A 65 -0.72 8.52 -16.88
CA LEU A 65 -1.21 7.36 -16.15
C LEU A 65 -0.53 7.36 -14.77
N VAL A 66 -1.32 7.23 -13.72
CA VAL A 66 -0.89 7.19 -12.33
C VAL A 66 -1.14 5.78 -11.80
N LEU A 67 -0.07 5.13 -11.37
CA LEU A 67 -0.07 3.78 -10.83
C LEU A 67 0.35 3.84 -9.37
N SER A 68 -0.55 3.51 -8.45
CA SER A 68 -0.18 3.32 -7.04
C SER A 68 0.12 1.85 -6.81
N HIS A 69 1.26 1.54 -6.21
CA HIS A 69 1.66 0.16 -5.91
C HIS A 69 2.42 0.07 -4.60
N VAL A 70 2.52 -1.13 -4.03
CA VAL A 70 3.26 -1.37 -2.78
C VAL A 70 4.63 -1.95 -3.10
N GLU A 71 5.67 -1.29 -2.59
CA GLU A 71 7.07 -1.74 -2.68
C GLU A 71 7.74 -1.66 -1.32
N LYS A 72 8.28 -2.79 -0.82
CA LYS A 72 8.94 -2.88 0.50
C LYS A 72 8.10 -2.24 1.62
N SER A 73 6.79 -2.47 1.59
CA SER A 73 5.79 -1.92 2.52
C SER A 73 5.51 -0.41 2.40
N ASN A 74 6.04 0.27 1.39
CA ASN A 74 5.71 1.66 1.10
C ASN A 74 4.73 1.75 -0.06
N VAL A 75 3.77 2.65 0.02
CA VAL A 75 2.96 3.04 -1.13
C VAL A 75 3.81 3.92 -2.04
N VAL A 76 4.00 3.49 -3.28
CA VAL A 76 4.78 4.18 -4.31
C VAL A 76 3.85 4.60 -5.44
N THR A 77 3.97 5.85 -5.88
CA THR A 77 3.29 6.33 -7.08
C THR A 77 4.24 6.32 -8.26
N SER A 78 3.86 5.66 -9.36
CA SER A 78 4.56 5.72 -10.65
C SER A 78 3.73 6.49 -11.66
N LEU A 79 4.39 7.21 -12.56
CA LEU A 79 3.75 7.98 -13.63
C LEU A 79 4.20 7.46 -14.99
N VAL A 80 3.29 7.38 -15.96
CA VAL A 80 3.60 7.07 -17.36
C VAL A 80 3.03 8.16 -18.26
N LEU A 81 3.87 8.67 -19.15
CA LEU A 81 3.52 9.64 -20.18
C LEU A 81 3.71 9.03 -21.57
N CYS A 82 2.61 8.96 -22.32
CA CYS A 82 2.57 8.45 -23.70
C CYS A 82 1.43 9.14 -24.48
N PRO A 83 1.29 8.90 -25.80
CA PRO A 83 0.16 9.41 -26.57
C PRO A 83 -1.18 9.02 -25.93
N GLU A 84 -2.18 9.91 -26.01
CA GLU A 84 -3.44 9.75 -25.27
C GLU A 84 -4.18 8.45 -25.61
N SER A 85 -4.21 8.05 -26.88
CA SER A 85 -4.80 6.76 -27.29
C SER A 85 -4.11 5.55 -26.67
N THR A 86 -2.78 5.60 -26.50
CA THR A 86 -2.02 4.54 -25.81
C THR A 86 -2.30 4.57 -24.31
N LEU A 87 -2.44 5.75 -23.73
CA LEU A 87 -2.70 5.95 -22.31
C LEU A 87 -4.07 5.41 -21.91
N GLU A 88 -5.10 5.66 -22.71
CA GLU A 88 -6.46 5.11 -22.52
C GLU A 88 -6.48 3.58 -22.68
N MET A 89 -5.76 3.05 -23.67
CA MET A 89 -5.62 1.60 -23.85
C MET A 89 -4.94 0.94 -22.63
N LEU A 90 -3.86 1.54 -22.13
CA LEU A 90 -3.14 1.05 -20.95
C LEU A 90 -4.01 1.13 -19.69
N GLU A 91 -4.70 2.24 -19.48
CA GLU A 91 -5.64 2.40 -18.36
C GLU A 91 -6.70 1.30 -18.40
N GLY A 92 -7.41 1.12 -19.52
CA GLY A 92 -8.45 0.10 -19.64
C GLY A 92 -7.93 -1.34 -19.56
N TYR A 93 -6.70 -1.61 -20.00
CA TYR A 93 -6.09 -2.94 -19.83
C TYR A 93 -5.74 -3.21 -18.36
N LEU A 94 -5.05 -2.27 -17.71
CA LEU A 94 -4.65 -2.39 -16.31
C LEU A 94 -5.84 -2.38 -15.35
N GLN A 95 -6.89 -1.61 -15.62
CA GLN A 95 -8.14 -1.65 -14.84
C GLN A 95 -8.80 -3.03 -14.94
N ARG A 96 -8.85 -3.64 -16.12
CA ARG A 96 -9.39 -5.01 -16.28
C ARG A 96 -8.56 -6.06 -15.55
N LEU A 97 -7.23 -5.94 -15.61
CA LEU A 97 -6.35 -6.80 -14.81
C LEU A 97 -6.57 -6.59 -13.31
N PHE A 98 -6.62 -5.34 -12.87
CA PHE A 98 -6.85 -5.01 -11.47
C PHE A 98 -8.19 -5.56 -10.96
N GLU A 99 -9.29 -5.39 -11.70
CA GLU A 99 -10.59 -5.93 -11.32
C GLU A 99 -10.62 -7.48 -11.34
N LYS A 100 -9.85 -8.14 -12.21
CA LYS A 100 -9.70 -9.62 -12.19
C LYS A 100 -8.98 -10.12 -10.93
N HIS A 101 -8.04 -9.33 -10.41
CA HIS A 101 -7.23 -9.67 -9.23
C HIS A 101 -7.78 -9.08 -7.92
N LYS A 102 -8.83 -8.25 -7.99
CA LYS A 102 -9.42 -7.59 -6.83
C LYS A 102 -10.11 -8.61 -5.93
N PRO A 103 -9.83 -8.62 -4.61
CA PRO A 103 -10.56 -9.46 -3.68
C PRO A 103 -12.04 -9.14 -3.74
N ALA A 104 -12.88 -10.15 -4.01
CA ALA A 104 -14.34 -10.02 -3.96
C ALA A 104 -14.78 -10.02 -2.48
N ILE A 105 -14.53 -8.90 -1.79
CA ILE A 105 -14.85 -8.76 -0.37
C ILE A 105 -15.75 -7.55 -0.16
N ASN A 106 -16.84 -7.79 0.55
CA ASN A 106 -17.70 -6.74 1.06
C ASN A 106 -17.22 -6.37 2.47
N LEU A 107 -16.64 -5.18 2.59
CA LEU A 107 -16.19 -4.65 3.87
C LEU A 107 -17.36 -4.02 4.61
N SER A 108 -17.42 -4.26 5.91
CA SER A 108 -18.28 -3.48 6.81
C SER A 108 -17.79 -2.04 6.92
N GLU A 109 -18.63 -1.17 7.48
CA GLU A 109 -18.28 0.22 7.77
C GLU A 109 -17.05 0.29 8.70
N ASN A 110 -17.04 -0.52 9.76
CA ASN A 110 -15.90 -0.61 10.67
C ASN A 110 -14.61 -1.05 9.97
N GLU A 111 -14.66 -2.07 9.13
CA GLU A 111 -13.47 -2.54 8.39
C GLU A 111 -12.94 -1.47 7.42
N THR A 112 -13.83 -0.74 6.76
CA THR A 112 -13.48 0.36 5.87
C THR A 112 -12.81 1.50 6.64
N GLN A 113 -13.35 1.85 7.81
CA GLN A 113 -12.79 2.87 8.67
C GLN A 113 -11.43 2.43 9.23
N ILE A 114 -11.31 1.19 9.70
CA ILE A 114 -10.06 0.60 10.18
C ILE A 114 -8.97 0.68 9.10
N LEU A 115 -9.24 0.23 7.87
CA LEU A 115 -8.28 0.32 6.76
C LEU A 115 -7.84 1.76 6.49
N THR A 116 -8.77 2.72 6.59
CA THR A 116 -8.46 4.15 6.39
C THR A 116 -7.54 4.69 7.49
N LEU A 117 -7.76 4.31 8.75
CA LEU A 117 -6.92 4.73 9.87
C LEU A 117 -5.52 4.09 9.78
N VAL A 118 -5.43 2.82 9.39
CA VAL A 118 -4.15 2.15 9.11
C VAL A 118 -3.40 2.83 7.98
N TYR A 119 -4.09 3.16 6.87
CA TYR A 119 -3.51 3.90 5.75
C TYR A 119 -2.96 5.27 6.17
N SER A 120 -3.62 5.92 7.14
CA SER A 120 -3.19 7.20 7.70
C SER A 120 -2.01 7.08 8.69
N GLY A 121 -1.53 5.86 8.95
CA GLY A 121 -0.37 5.59 9.80
C GLY A 121 -0.66 5.59 11.29
N LEU A 122 -1.93 5.48 11.70
CA LEU A 122 -2.28 5.39 13.12
C LEU A 122 -1.86 4.04 13.71
N ASP A 123 -1.51 4.05 14.99
CA ASP A 123 -1.13 2.85 15.72
C ASP A 123 -2.35 2.12 16.33
N PHE A 124 -2.13 0.89 16.78
CA PHE A 124 -3.18 0.00 17.29
C PHE A 124 -4.05 0.66 18.37
N ALA A 125 -3.42 1.26 19.39
CA ALA A 125 -4.14 1.88 20.50
C ALA A 125 -4.93 3.11 20.06
N SER A 126 -4.42 3.91 19.12
CA SER A 126 -5.16 5.04 18.57
C SER A 126 -6.39 4.57 17.78
N ILE A 127 -6.26 3.51 16.99
CA ILE A 127 -7.37 2.93 16.22
C ILE A 127 -8.44 2.37 17.14
N GLU A 128 -8.06 1.59 18.15
CA GLU A 128 -8.96 1.04 19.17
C GLU A 128 -9.81 2.14 19.82
N ASN A 129 -9.17 3.24 20.24
CA ASN A 129 -9.84 4.38 20.85
C ASN A 129 -10.76 5.15 19.88
N ILE A 130 -10.36 5.33 18.62
CA ILE A 130 -11.15 6.08 17.63
C ILE A 130 -12.39 5.30 17.21
N ILE A 131 -12.26 3.98 17.01
CA ILE A 131 -13.37 3.11 16.64
C ILE A 131 -14.26 2.82 17.86
N GLY A 132 -13.69 2.84 19.07
CA GLY A 132 -14.43 2.61 20.31
C GLY A 132 -14.79 1.15 20.54
N ILE A 133 -13.89 0.23 20.15
CA ILE A 133 -14.05 -1.23 20.28
C ILE A 133 -12.97 -1.81 21.18
N SER A 134 -13.17 -3.04 21.66
CA SER A 134 -12.16 -3.74 22.46
C SER A 134 -10.96 -4.22 21.62
N THR A 135 -9.82 -4.47 22.28
CA THR A 135 -8.63 -5.08 21.69
C THR A 135 -8.95 -6.38 20.96
N ASP A 136 -9.78 -7.25 21.55
CA ASP A 136 -10.16 -8.53 20.95
C ASP A 136 -11.02 -8.34 19.69
N GLU A 137 -11.97 -7.40 19.71
CA GLU A 137 -12.75 -7.06 18.52
C GLU A 137 -11.87 -6.49 17.41
N LEU A 138 -10.96 -5.57 17.73
CA LEU A 138 -10.04 -5.01 16.74
C LEU A 138 -9.13 -6.09 16.13
N ASN A 139 -8.62 -7.02 16.94
CA ASN A 139 -7.85 -8.17 16.45
C ASN A 139 -8.68 -9.03 15.49
N SER A 140 -9.96 -9.28 15.79
CA SER A 140 -10.84 -10.05 14.90
C SER A 140 -11.02 -9.40 13.52
N TYR A 141 -11.13 -8.06 13.48
CA TYR A 141 -11.14 -7.31 12.21
C TYR A 141 -9.79 -7.41 11.49
N TYR A 142 -8.68 -7.32 12.21
CA TYR A 142 -7.34 -7.45 11.61
C TYR A 142 -7.13 -8.83 11.01
N ASP A 143 -7.52 -9.90 11.72
CA ASP A 143 -7.44 -11.27 11.23
C ASP A 143 -8.26 -11.43 9.95
N ARG A 144 -9.51 -10.95 9.93
CA ARG A 144 -10.34 -10.99 8.71
C ARG A 144 -9.73 -10.20 7.56
N LEU A 145 -9.13 -9.04 7.81
CA LEU A 145 -8.44 -8.24 6.78
C LEU A 145 -7.16 -8.92 6.26
N VAL A 146 -6.46 -9.68 7.10
CA VAL A 146 -5.30 -10.49 6.71
C VAL A 146 -5.74 -11.71 5.90
N ASP A 147 -6.76 -12.43 6.35
CA ASP A 147 -7.35 -13.58 5.63
C ASP A 147 -7.90 -13.17 4.25
N ALA A 148 -8.42 -11.94 4.17
CA ALA A 148 -8.86 -11.28 2.95
C ALA A 148 -7.73 -10.92 1.97
N GLY A 149 -6.47 -11.00 2.41
CA GLY A 149 -5.31 -10.52 1.63
C GLY A 149 -5.18 -9.00 1.56
N LEU A 150 -5.92 -8.25 2.37
CA LEU A 150 -5.92 -6.77 2.37
C LEU A 150 -4.86 -6.18 3.30
N ALA A 151 -4.39 -6.96 4.27
CA ALA A 151 -3.38 -6.56 5.24
C ALA A 151 -2.37 -7.68 5.51
N LYS A 152 -1.27 -7.33 6.16
CA LYS A 152 -0.27 -8.29 6.66
C LYS A 152 0.10 -7.96 8.10
N VAL A 153 0.28 -8.99 8.93
CA VAL A 153 0.76 -8.81 10.29
C VAL A 153 2.23 -8.38 10.25
N VAL A 154 2.51 -7.18 10.77
CA VAL A 154 3.88 -6.65 10.88
C VAL A 154 4.49 -6.84 12.27
N LYS A 155 3.64 -6.96 13.30
CA LYS A 155 4.05 -7.12 14.71
C LYS A 155 2.89 -7.69 15.51
N ILE A 156 3.20 -8.56 16.48
CA ILE A 156 2.25 -9.06 17.48
C ILE A 156 2.63 -8.49 18.85
N ARG A 157 1.67 -7.89 19.56
CA ARG A 157 1.84 -7.45 20.95
C ARG A 157 1.34 -8.57 21.87
N LYS A 158 2.13 -8.91 22.89
CA LYS A 158 1.77 -9.92 23.88
C LYS A 158 1.45 -9.25 25.20
N GLU A 159 0.30 -9.56 25.75
CA GLU A 159 -0.05 -9.26 27.13
C GLU A 159 0.32 -10.45 28.01
N ILE A 160 0.81 -10.17 29.23
CA ILE A 160 1.22 -11.21 30.18
C ILE A 160 0.69 -10.88 31.57
N GLU A 161 0.36 -11.93 32.32
CA GLU A 161 0.09 -11.87 33.74
C GLU A 161 1.20 -12.60 34.51
N LEU A 162 1.51 -12.12 35.72
CA LEU A 162 2.46 -12.80 36.57
C LEU A 162 1.87 -14.10 37.11
N THR A 163 2.63 -15.19 36.96
CA THR A 163 2.34 -16.42 37.71
C THR A 163 2.60 -16.21 39.21
N PRO A 164 2.07 -17.08 40.10
CA PRO A 164 2.39 -17.01 41.53
C PRO A 164 3.90 -17.05 41.82
N ARG A 165 4.68 -17.77 41.00
CA ARG A 165 6.16 -17.77 41.08
C ARG A 165 6.75 -16.41 40.70
N GLY A 166 6.19 -15.75 39.69
CA GLY A 166 6.57 -14.39 39.30
C GLY A 166 6.29 -13.36 40.40
N VAL A 167 5.10 -13.43 41.03
CA VAL A 167 4.76 -12.58 42.19
C VAL A 167 5.75 -12.77 43.32
N SER A 168 6.08 -14.02 43.68
CA SER A 168 7.09 -14.32 44.71
C SER A 168 8.48 -13.75 44.38
N MET A 169 8.83 -13.64 43.11
CA MET A 169 10.09 -13.02 42.69
C MET A 169 10.06 -11.50 42.88
N VAL A 170 8.95 -10.84 42.53
CA VAL A 170 8.76 -9.40 42.76
C VAL A 170 8.87 -9.08 44.26
N ASP A 171 8.25 -9.87 45.13
CA ASP A 171 8.33 -9.70 46.59
C ASP A 171 9.77 -9.79 47.13
N LYS A 172 10.60 -10.65 46.54
CA LYS A 172 12.02 -10.77 46.90
C LYS A 172 12.84 -9.58 46.44
N ILE A 173 12.53 -9.01 45.27
CA ILE A 173 13.21 -7.83 44.71
C ILE A 173 12.85 -6.59 45.53
N SER A 174 11.58 -6.40 45.85
CA SER A 174 11.08 -5.20 46.56
C SER A 174 11.50 -5.10 48.03
N LYS A 175 12.00 -6.19 48.63
CA LYS A 175 12.49 -6.24 50.02
C LYS A 175 14.00 -6.01 50.16
N LYS A 176 14.69 -5.74 49.06
CA LYS A 176 16.12 -5.41 49.02
C LYS A 176 16.32 -3.91 48.87
#